data_AF-A0A7S1RGH8-F1
#
_entry.id   AF-A0A7S1RGH8-F1
#
_cell.length_a   1.000
_cell.length_b   1.000
_cell.length_c   1.000
_cell.angle_alpha   90.00
_cell.angle_beta   90.00
_cell.angle_gamma   90.00
#
_symmetry.space_group_name_H-M   'P 1'
#
loop_
_entity.id
_entity.type
_entity.pdbx_description
1 polymer ?
#
loop_
_entity_poly.entity_id
_entity_poly.type
_entity_poly.pdbx_seq_one_letter_code
_entity_poly.pdbx_strand_id
1 'polypeptide(L)'
;GERYVPPLAVDLSGVQQRAWRPLDPNASTPDPAIALDLDVSGMVRYAVVQTMKQSLEMYLRMGFTERDLEDLKDFLFRYPVHIMILMQVIGFLQVTLTTLAFKNDISFFRGRSDYTGLSSRSLATDTLQEIIIFLYLFDYDDISRIVLFQVGASAAISAWKYARVARLGLYWSYFLPWISHNRGVGESGEEKGTEDIDARGM
;
A
#
# COMPACT_ATOMS: atom_id res chain seq x y z
N GLY A 1 1.36 -33.85 30.98
CA GLY A 1 -0.04 -34.33 31.06
C GLY A 1 -0.71 -33.98 29.76
N GLU A 2 -1.23 -34.97 29.04
CA GLU A 2 -1.84 -34.75 27.74
C GLU A 2 -3.08 -33.85 27.90
N ARG A 3 -3.06 -32.68 27.26
CA ARG A 3 -4.12 -31.68 27.35
C ARG A 3 -5.10 -31.96 26.21
N TYR A 4 -6.14 -32.76 26.49
CA TYR A 4 -7.16 -33.10 25.50
C TYR A 4 -7.96 -31.87 25.08
N VAL A 5 -8.31 -31.82 23.80
CA VAL A 5 -9.21 -30.82 23.24
C VAL A 5 -10.62 -31.04 23.81
N PRO A 6 -11.33 -29.97 24.25
CA PRO A 6 -12.69 -30.12 24.76
C PRO A 6 -13.59 -30.77 23.70
N PRO A 7 -14.42 -31.76 24.06
CA PRO A 7 -15.27 -32.48 23.12
C PRO A 7 -16.39 -31.62 22.53
N LEU A 8 -16.65 -30.44 23.13
CA LEU A 8 -17.68 -29.51 22.70
C LEU A 8 -17.11 -28.09 22.79
N ALA A 9 -17.13 -27.36 21.67
CA ALA A 9 -16.67 -25.99 21.60
C ALA A 9 -17.79 -25.12 21.04
N VAL A 10 -18.17 -24.09 21.80
CA VAL A 10 -19.17 -23.12 21.35
C VAL A 10 -18.53 -22.22 20.30
N ASP A 11 -19.07 -22.22 19.09
CA ASP A 11 -18.62 -21.33 18.02
C ASP A 11 -19.47 -20.05 18.02
N LEU A 12 -18.87 -18.97 18.51
CA LEU A 12 -19.43 -17.61 18.45
C LEU A 12 -18.77 -16.78 17.34
N SER A 13 -17.94 -17.40 16.49
CA SER A 13 -17.11 -16.65 15.52
C SER A 13 -17.95 -15.90 14.49
N GLY A 14 -19.05 -16.51 14.01
CA GLY A 14 -19.99 -15.92 13.05
C GLY A 14 -21.05 -15.00 13.66
N VAL A 15 -21.19 -14.97 14.99
CA VAL A 15 -22.14 -14.08 15.66
C VAL A 15 -21.48 -12.71 15.85
N GLN A 16 -21.99 -11.70 15.14
CA GLN A 16 -21.51 -10.32 15.25
C GLN A 16 -22.05 -9.67 16.52
N GLN A 17 -21.19 -9.06 17.33
CA GLN A 17 -21.64 -8.32 18.52
C GLN A 17 -22.48 -7.10 18.12
N ARG A 18 -22.20 -6.54 16.94
CA ARG A 18 -23.01 -5.46 16.35
C ARG A 18 -24.46 -5.85 16.05
N ALA A 19 -24.76 -7.14 15.95
CA ALA A 19 -26.11 -7.66 15.75
C ALA A 19 -26.82 -7.99 17.08
N TRP A 20 -26.15 -7.85 18.23
CA TRP A 20 -26.75 -8.11 19.53
C TRP A 20 -27.80 -7.06 19.84
N ARG A 21 -29.00 -7.53 20.19
CA ARG A 21 -30.07 -6.69 20.72
C ARG A 21 -30.16 -6.90 22.23
N PRO A 22 -30.41 -5.85 23.03
CA PRO A 22 -30.70 -6.02 24.44
C PRO A 22 -31.96 -6.87 24.59
N LEU A 23 -32.00 -7.74 25.60
CA LEU A 23 -33.20 -8.49 25.94
C LEU A 23 -34.26 -7.49 26.44
N ASP A 24 -35.48 -7.60 25.90
CA ASP A 24 -36.59 -6.77 26.36
C ASP A 24 -36.90 -7.10 27.84
N PRO A 25 -36.97 -6.09 28.73
CA PRO A 25 -37.25 -6.31 30.15
C PRO A 25 -38.72 -6.68 30.43
N ASN A 26 -39.57 -6.74 29.40
CA ASN A 26 -40.99 -7.03 29.52
C ASN A 26 -41.24 -8.54 29.48
N ALA A 27 -41.68 -9.11 30.61
CA ALA A 27 -42.03 -10.53 30.76
C ALA A 27 -43.24 -10.99 29.92
N SER A 28 -43.91 -10.07 29.22
CA SER A 28 -45.07 -10.38 28.36
C SER A 28 -44.67 -10.83 26.95
N THR A 29 -43.41 -10.61 26.56
CA THR A 29 -42.86 -11.05 25.28
C THR A 29 -42.32 -12.46 25.43
N PRO A 30 -42.70 -13.42 24.56
CA PRO A 30 -42.16 -14.79 24.65
C PRO A 30 -40.66 -14.80 24.35
N ASP A 31 -39.91 -15.60 25.12
CA ASP A 31 -38.47 -15.74 24.93
C ASP A 31 -38.14 -16.19 23.50
N PRO A 32 -37.08 -15.66 22.87
CA PRO A 32 -36.68 -16.04 21.53
C PRO A 32 -36.23 -17.51 21.49
N ALA A 33 -36.77 -18.28 20.54
CA ALA A 33 -36.34 -19.65 20.32
C ALA A 33 -34.92 -19.67 19.71
N ILE A 34 -33.94 -20.16 20.49
CA ILE A 34 -32.55 -20.28 20.04
C ILE A 34 -32.40 -21.60 19.28
N ALA A 35 -32.14 -21.52 17.97
CA ALA A 35 -31.79 -22.69 17.18
C ALA A 35 -30.35 -23.10 17.47
N LEU A 36 -30.15 -24.27 18.06
CA LEU A 36 -28.83 -24.87 18.26
C LEU A 36 -28.47 -25.67 17.02
N ASP A 37 -27.42 -25.27 16.33
CA ASP A 37 -26.83 -26.05 15.24
C ASP A 37 -25.60 -26.80 15.76
N LEU A 38 -25.53 -28.09 15.43
CA LEU A 38 -24.45 -28.98 15.84
C LEU A 38 -23.66 -29.35 14.59
N ASP A 39 -22.56 -28.65 14.34
CA ASP A 39 -21.64 -28.95 13.25
C ASP A 39 -20.43 -29.75 13.76
N VAL A 40 -20.01 -30.76 12.98
CA VAL A 40 -18.83 -31.55 13.28
C VAL A 40 -17.63 -30.88 12.62
N SER A 41 -16.87 -30.11 13.41
CA SER A 41 -15.66 -29.48 12.90
C SER A 41 -14.49 -30.48 12.86
N GLY A 42 -13.75 -30.52 11.74
CA GLY A 42 -12.50 -31.27 11.66
C GLY A 42 -11.39 -30.67 12.54
N MET A 43 -10.44 -31.50 12.98
CA MET A 43 -9.34 -31.09 13.87
C MET A 43 -8.49 -29.93 13.29
N VAL A 44 -8.30 -29.90 11.97
CA VAL A 44 -7.53 -28.83 11.30
C VAL A 44 -8.25 -27.49 11.42
N ARG A 45 -9.57 -27.46 11.15
CA ARG A 45 -10.38 -26.24 11.29
C ARG A 45 -10.35 -25.75 12.74
N TYR A 46 -10.47 -26.66 13.70
CA TYR A 46 -10.35 -26.32 15.12
C TYR A 46 -8.97 -25.72 15.46
N ALA A 47 -7.89 -26.36 15.03
CA ALA A 47 -6.53 -25.87 15.27
C ALA A 47 -6.32 -24.44 14.71
N VAL A 48 -6.77 -24.19 13.47
CA VAL A 48 -6.71 -22.86 12.84
C VAL A 48 -7.48 -21.82 13.65
N VAL A 49 -8.71 -22.13 14.09
CA VAL A 49 -9.52 -21.22 14.91
C VAL A 49 -8.87 -20.94 16.26
N GLN A 50 -8.22 -21.93 16.89
CA GLN A 50 -7.49 -21.72 18.15
C GLN A 50 -6.28 -20.82 17.96
N THR A 51 -5.48 -21.05 16.92
CA THR A 51 -4.35 -20.15 16.59
C THR A 51 -4.84 -18.74 16.33
N MET A 52 -5.95 -18.58 15.62
CA MET A 52 -6.56 -17.27 15.36
C MET A 52 -6.99 -16.57 16.65
N LYS A 53 -7.64 -17.27 17.59
CA LYS A 53 -8.03 -16.72 18.90
C LYS A 53 -6.81 -16.24 19.69
N GLN A 54 -5.74 -17.03 19.71
CA GLN A 54 -4.48 -16.66 20.37
C GLN A 54 -3.84 -15.43 19.74
N SER A 55 -3.84 -15.34 18.40
CA SER A 55 -3.36 -14.16 17.68
C SER A 55 -4.20 -12.92 18.01
N LEU A 56 -5.53 -13.05 18.09
CA LEU A 56 -6.42 -11.94 18.44
C LEU A 56 -6.19 -11.43 19.87
N GLU A 57 -6.02 -12.35 20.84
CA GLU A 57 -5.65 -12.00 22.21
C GLU A 57 -4.28 -11.31 22.28
N MET A 58 -3.33 -11.75 21.46
CA MET A 58 -2.02 -11.11 21.34
C MET A 58 -2.12 -9.68 20.78
N TYR A 59 -2.99 -9.44 19.79
CA TYR A 59 -3.26 -8.09 19.29
C TYR A 59 -3.94 -7.19 20.33
N LEU A 60 -4.92 -7.71 21.09
CA LEU A 60 -5.51 -6.98 22.22
C LEU A 60 -4.45 -6.55 23.23
N ARG A 61 -3.51 -7.44 23.56
CA ARG A 61 -2.40 -7.14 24.48
C ARG A 61 -1.41 -6.10 23.93
N MET A 62 -1.29 -5.98 22.61
CA MET A 62 -0.48 -4.94 21.97
C MET A 62 -1.17 -3.56 21.92
N GLY A 63 -2.41 -3.46 22.42
CA GLY A 63 -3.16 -2.20 22.50
C GLY A 63 -4.13 -1.97 21.34
N PHE A 64 -4.47 -3.00 20.55
CA PHE A 64 -5.58 -2.89 19.59
C PHE A 64 -6.92 -2.89 20.31
N THR A 65 -7.88 -2.11 19.80
CA THR A 65 -9.24 -2.05 20.34
C THR A 65 -10.03 -3.30 19.92
N GLU A 66 -10.92 -3.81 20.78
CA GLU A 66 -11.82 -4.93 20.46
C GLU A 66 -12.63 -4.70 19.18
N ARG A 67 -13.00 -3.44 18.91
CA ARG A 67 -13.71 -3.02 17.69
C ARG A 67 -12.89 -3.28 16.41
N ASP A 68 -11.61 -2.91 16.41
CA ASP A 68 -10.76 -3.05 15.23
C ASP A 68 -10.52 -4.53 14.90
N LEU A 69 -10.49 -5.38 15.93
CA LEU A 69 -10.35 -6.82 15.79
C LEU A 69 -11.65 -7.49 15.33
N GLU A 70 -12.80 -6.96 15.74
CA GLU A 70 -14.09 -7.40 15.23
C GLU A 70 -14.26 -7.06 13.74
N ASP A 71 -13.83 -5.86 13.32
CA ASP A 71 -13.83 -5.46 11.91
C ASP A 71 -12.90 -6.35 11.07
N LEU A 72 -11.71 -6.70 11.60
CA LEU A 72 -10.80 -7.64 10.96
C LEU A 72 -11.41 -9.06 10.86
N LYS A 73 -12.07 -9.50 11.93
CA LYS A 73 -12.80 -10.78 11.97
C LYS A 73 -13.90 -10.78 10.91
N ASP A 74 -14.67 -9.69 10.79
CA ASP A 74 -15.71 -9.55 9.77
C ASP A 74 -15.13 -9.64 8.36
N PHE A 75 -14.03 -8.94 8.08
CA PHE A 75 -13.35 -9.03 6.79
C PHE A 75 -12.92 -10.47 6.46
N LEU A 76 -12.39 -11.20 7.44
CA LEU A 76 -11.95 -12.59 7.30
C LEU A 76 -13.10 -13.58 7.00
N PHE A 77 -14.28 -13.36 7.59
CA PHE A 77 -15.44 -14.24 7.37
C PHE A 77 -16.34 -13.77 6.22
N ARG A 78 -16.22 -12.51 5.79
CA ARG A 78 -17.01 -11.92 4.69
C ARG A 78 -16.59 -12.43 3.32
N TYR A 79 -15.29 -12.63 3.10
CA TYR A 79 -14.77 -13.11 1.81
C TYR A 79 -14.46 -14.60 1.85
N PRO A 80 -14.73 -15.35 0.77
CA PRO A 80 -14.35 -16.74 0.73
C PRO A 80 -12.81 -16.85 0.72
N VAL A 81 -12.28 -17.78 1.52
CA VAL A 81 -10.84 -17.89 1.86
C VAL A 81 -9.91 -17.89 0.63
N HIS A 82 -10.36 -18.44 -0.50
CA HIS A 82 -9.56 -18.48 -1.74
C HIS A 82 -9.24 -17.08 -2.30
N ILE A 83 -10.18 -16.14 -2.23
CA ILE A 83 -9.99 -14.76 -2.70
C ILE A 83 -9.03 -14.04 -1.75
N MET A 84 -9.15 -14.28 -0.44
CA MET A 84 -8.28 -13.66 0.56
C MET A 84 -6.81 -14.04 0.36
N ILE A 85 -6.53 -15.33 0.11
CA ILE A 85 -5.17 -15.80 -0.18
C ILE A 85 -4.62 -15.12 -1.43
N LEU A 86 -5.43 -15.03 -2.49
CA LEU A 86 -5.03 -14.35 -3.73
C LEU A 86 -4.69 -12.88 -3.49
N MET A 87 -5.51 -12.14 -2.74
CA MET A 87 -5.25 -10.74 -2.38
C MET A 87 -3.94 -10.59 -1.59
N GLN A 88 -3.65 -11.52 -0.67
CA GLN A 88 -2.41 -11.48 0.09
C GLN A 88 -1.17 -11.72 -0.78
N VAL A 89 -1.25 -12.63 -1.76
CA VAL A 89 -0.17 -12.89 -2.72
C VAL A 89 0.06 -11.69 -3.62
N ILE A 90 -1.02 -11.11 -4.18
CA ILE A 90 -0.93 -9.92 -5.02
C ILE A 90 -0.34 -8.75 -4.21
N GLY A 91 -0.79 -8.54 -2.98
CA GLY A 91 -0.24 -7.49 -2.10
C GLY A 91 1.25 -7.68 -1.79
N PHE A 92 1.68 -8.91 -1.52
CA PHE A 92 3.10 -9.20 -1.29
C PHE A 92 3.96 -8.96 -2.55
N LEU A 93 3.45 -9.37 -3.72
CA LEU A 93 4.11 -9.10 -4.99
C LEU A 93 4.18 -7.60 -5.27
N GLN A 94 3.09 -6.86 -5.04
CA GLN A 94 3.05 -5.41 -5.20
C GLN A 94 4.14 -4.73 -4.36
N VAL A 95 4.22 -5.05 -3.07
CA VAL A 95 5.24 -4.48 -2.16
C VAL A 95 6.66 -4.80 -2.64
N THR A 96 6.89 -6.05 -3.09
CA THR A 96 8.19 -6.48 -3.59
C THR A 96 8.58 -5.75 -4.88
N LEU A 97 7.68 -5.70 -5.87
CA LEU A 97 7.92 -5.02 -7.15
C LEU A 97 8.16 -3.52 -6.97
N THR A 98 7.35 -2.88 -6.13
CA THR A 98 7.54 -1.47 -5.77
C THR A 98 8.91 -1.23 -5.12
N THR A 99 9.34 -2.11 -4.20
CA THR A 99 10.65 -2.00 -3.56
C THR A 99 11.80 -2.22 -4.56
N LEU A 100 11.66 -3.15 -5.50
CA LEU A 100 12.66 -3.40 -6.55
C LEU A 100 12.75 -2.22 -7.51
N ALA A 101 11.62 -1.65 -7.93
CA ALA A 101 11.59 -0.44 -8.77
C ALA A 101 12.32 0.72 -8.07
N PHE A 102 12.02 0.96 -6.79
CA PHE A 102 12.73 1.97 -6.01
C PHE A 102 14.23 1.71 -5.90
N LYS A 103 14.64 0.45 -5.71
CA LYS A 103 16.06 0.08 -5.63
C LYS A 103 16.77 0.30 -6.97
N ASN A 104 16.16 -0.10 -8.07
CA ASN A 104 16.70 0.08 -9.41
C ASN A 104 16.89 1.56 -9.74
N ASP A 105 15.88 2.37 -9.45
CA ASP A 105 15.91 3.82 -9.64
C ASP A 105 17.05 4.47 -8.87
N ILE A 106 17.20 4.18 -7.58
CA ILE A 106 18.29 4.73 -6.77
C ILE A 106 19.65 4.27 -7.28
N SER A 107 19.77 3.00 -7.70
CA SER A 107 21.02 2.45 -8.25
C SER A 107 21.42 3.13 -9.55
N PHE A 108 20.45 3.48 -10.41
CA PHE A 108 20.70 4.18 -11.67
C PHE A 108 21.35 5.56 -11.44
N PHE A 109 20.87 6.32 -10.44
CA PHE A 109 21.39 7.65 -10.13
C PHE A 109 22.60 7.69 -9.18
N ARG A 110 22.98 6.55 -8.57
CA ARG A 110 24.09 6.49 -7.58
C ARG A 110 25.47 6.19 -8.18
N GLY A 111 25.62 6.03 -9.50
CA GLY A 111 26.89 5.55 -10.06
C GLY A 111 27.23 5.88 -11.53
N ARG A 112 26.49 6.74 -12.23
CA ARG A 112 26.82 7.16 -13.62
C ARG A 112 27.10 8.66 -13.71
N SER A 113 28.19 9.02 -14.39
CA SER A 113 28.55 10.40 -14.76
C SER A 113 27.88 10.86 -16.05
N ASP A 114 27.55 9.91 -16.94
CA ASP A 114 26.92 10.18 -18.22
C ASP A 114 25.45 9.77 -18.17
N TYR A 115 24.58 10.79 -18.26
CA TYR A 115 23.13 10.65 -18.38
C TYR A 115 22.70 10.76 -19.86
N THR A 116 23.60 10.42 -20.79
CA THR A 116 23.38 10.50 -22.24
C THR A 116 22.20 9.61 -22.61
N GLY A 117 21.12 10.21 -23.12
CA GLY A 117 19.87 9.53 -23.46
C GLY A 117 18.70 9.74 -22.46
N LEU A 118 18.92 10.40 -21.32
CA LEU A 118 17.81 10.78 -20.43
C LEU A 118 17.30 12.18 -20.78
N SER A 119 16.07 12.27 -21.31
CA SER A 119 15.42 13.56 -21.56
C SER A 119 15.13 14.26 -20.22
N SER A 120 15.92 15.29 -19.91
CA SER A 120 15.72 16.15 -18.73
C SER A 120 14.33 16.79 -18.72
N ARG A 121 13.74 17.00 -19.91
CA ARG A 121 12.37 17.50 -20.06
C ARG A 121 11.33 16.50 -19.60
N SER A 122 11.45 15.22 -20.00
CA SER A 122 10.53 14.16 -19.57
C SER A 122 10.57 13.95 -18.06
N LEU A 123 11.77 13.92 -17.47
CA LEU A 123 11.93 13.73 -16.03
C LEU A 123 11.33 14.89 -15.23
N ALA A 124 11.46 16.13 -15.73
CA ALA A 124 10.88 17.31 -15.10
C ALA A 124 9.35 17.30 -15.17
N THR A 125 8.77 16.93 -16.32
CA THR A 125 7.30 16.85 -16.46
C THR A 125 6.71 15.74 -15.60
N ASP A 126 7.37 14.58 -15.53
CA ASP A 126 6.91 13.44 -14.72
C ASP A 126 6.93 13.80 -13.22
N THR A 127 8.02 14.43 -12.76
CA THR A 127 8.15 14.88 -11.36
C THR A 127 7.12 15.97 -11.03
N LEU A 128 6.86 16.90 -11.95
CA LEU A 128 5.88 17.97 -11.76
C LEU A 128 4.45 17.42 -11.67
N GLN A 129 4.08 16.49 -12.54
CA GLN A 129 2.77 15.83 -12.49
C GLN A 129 2.58 15.07 -11.18
N GLU A 130 3.60 14.33 -10.72
CA GLU A 130 3.55 13.57 -9.47
C GLU A 130 3.40 14.48 -8.23
N ILE A 131 4.07 15.63 -8.22
CA ILE A 131 3.94 16.64 -7.16
C ILE A 131 2.52 17.25 -7.16
N ILE A 132 1.96 17.56 -8.34
CA ILE A 132 0.60 18.10 -8.45
C ILE A 132 -0.42 17.09 -7.91
N ILE A 133 -0.28 15.81 -8.25
CA ILE A 133 -1.15 14.73 -7.75
C ILE A 133 -1.00 14.63 -6.22
N PHE A 134 0.22 14.64 -5.69
CA PHE A 134 0.43 14.60 -4.24
C PHE A 134 -0.24 15.78 -3.52
N LEU A 135 -0.08 17.02 -4.02
CA LEU A 135 -0.72 18.20 -3.44
C LEU A 135 -2.25 18.10 -3.51
N TYR A 136 -2.79 17.59 -4.61
CA TYR A 136 -4.24 17.37 -4.75
C TYR A 136 -4.78 16.37 -3.72
N LEU A 137 -4.07 15.25 -3.51
CA LEU A 137 -4.47 14.26 -2.50
C LEU A 137 -4.25 14.77 -1.06
N PHE A 138 -3.29 15.66 -0.85
CA PHE A 138 -3.03 16.26 0.47
C PHE A 138 -4.17 17.18 0.92
N ASP A 139 -4.82 17.87 -0.02
CA ASP A 139 -5.93 18.80 0.25
C ASP A 139 -7.30 18.09 0.42
N TYR A 140 -7.38 16.79 0.12
CA TYR A 140 -8.61 16.02 0.23
C TYR A 140 -8.79 15.42 1.64
N ASP A 141 -9.85 15.83 2.35
CA ASP A 141 -10.14 15.39 3.73
C ASP A 141 -10.50 13.90 3.87
N ASP A 142 -11.12 13.29 2.86
CA ASP A 142 -11.62 11.90 2.91
C ASP A 142 -10.59 10.84 2.51
N ILE A 143 -9.34 11.22 2.21
CA ILE A 143 -8.32 10.26 1.79
C ILE A 143 -7.63 9.63 2.99
N SER A 144 -7.55 8.30 2.98
CA SER A 144 -6.83 7.55 4.01
C SER A 144 -5.36 7.99 4.06
N ARG A 145 -4.90 8.38 5.26
CA ARG A 145 -3.54 8.88 5.53
C ARG A 145 -2.45 7.90 5.07
N ILE A 146 -2.77 6.61 4.99
CA ILE A 146 -1.88 5.56 4.46
C ILE A 146 -1.61 5.76 2.96
N VAL A 147 -2.64 6.10 2.18
CA VAL A 147 -2.50 6.36 0.74
C VAL A 147 -1.70 7.64 0.51
N LEU A 148 -1.97 8.67 1.30
CA LEU A 148 -1.20 9.93 1.25
C LEU A 148 0.29 9.69 1.53
N PHE A 149 0.61 8.83 2.50
CA PHE A 149 2.01 8.47 2.79
C PHE A 149 2.67 7.74 1.61
N GLN A 150 1.96 6.79 1.00
CA GLN A 150 2.50 6.04 -0.14
C GLN A 150 2.77 6.95 -1.35
N VAL A 151 1.83 7.84 -1.69
CA VAL A 151 2.00 8.80 -2.79
C VAL A 151 3.07 9.84 -2.46
N GLY A 152 3.12 10.31 -1.20
CA GLY A 152 4.13 11.26 -0.75
C GLY A 152 5.55 10.71 -0.80
N ALA A 153 5.74 9.43 -0.49
CA ALA A 153 7.04 8.77 -0.61
C ALA A 153 7.53 8.76 -2.07
N SER A 154 6.66 8.44 -3.02
CA SER A 154 7.00 8.44 -4.45
C SER A 154 7.33 9.85 -4.96
N ALA A 155 6.48 10.84 -4.62
CA ALA A 155 6.73 12.25 -4.98
C ALA A 155 8.04 12.78 -4.40
N ALA A 156 8.38 12.44 -3.15
CA ALA A 156 9.65 12.83 -2.54
C ALA A 156 10.87 12.21 -3.24
N ILE A 157 10.76 10.96 -3.70
CA ILE A 157 11.82 10.28 -4.45
C ILE A 157 12.01 10.94 -5.83
N SER A 158 10.93 11.26 -6.54
CA SER A 158 11.00 11.97 -7.83
C SER A 158 11.56 13.37 -7.68
N ALA A 159 11.15 14.12 -6.65
CA ALA A 159 11.73 15.40 -6.30
C ALA A 159 13.23 15.29 -5.98
N TRP A 160 13.67 14.23 -5.29
CA TRP A 160 15.08 13.97 -5.03
C TRP A 160 15.87 13.66 -6.31
N LYS A 161 15.31 12.87 -7.24
CA LYS A 161 15.91 12.62 -8.56
C LYS A 161 16.10 13.92 -9.35
N TYR A 162 15.05 14.74 -9.42
CA TYR A 162 15.12 16.05 -10.07
C TYR A 162 16.16 16.95 -9.41
N ALA A 163 16.20 17.04 -8.07
CA ALA A 163 17.18 17.82 -7.35
C ALA A 163 18.63 17.34 -7.58
N ARG A 164 18.85 16.04 -7.84
CA ARG A 164 20.16 15.48 -8.16
C ARG A 164 20.59 15.82 -9.60
N VAL A 165 19.68 15.72 -10.57
CA VAL A 165 19.94 16.12 -11.97
C VAL A 165 20.12 17.64 -12.07
N ALA A 166 19.34 18.41 -11.32
CA ALA A 166 19.44 19.85 -11.16
C ALA A 166 20.78 20.33 -10.60
N ARG A 167 21.48 19.51 -9.80
CA ARG A 167 22.85 19.84 -9.33
C ARG A 167 23.89 19.87 -10.45
N LEU A 168 23.53 19.54 -11.70
CA LEU A 168 24.34 19.82 -12.89
C LEU A 168 24.04 21.18 -13.55
N GLY A 169 23.13 22.01 -13.00
CA GLY A 169 22.96 23.40 -13.42
C GLY A 169 21.56 23.96 -13.15
N LEU A 170 21.37 24.63 -12.01
CA LEU A 170 20.14 25.37 -11.72
C LEU A 170 20.50 26.81 -11.33
N TYR A 171 20.20 27.77 -12.21
CA TYR A 171 20.18 29.19 -11.86
C TYR A 171 18.74 29.71 -11.86
N TRP A 172 18.40 30.41 -10.78
CA TRP A 172 17.06 30.92 -10.50
C TRP A 172 16.90 32.33 -11.07
N SER A 173 15.87 32.58 -11.87
CA SER A 173 15.47 33.95 -12.21
C SER A 173 13.94 34.07 -12.20
N TYR A 174 13.42 35.24 -11.82
CA TYR A 174 12.03 35.73 -11.99
C TYR A 174 10.86 34.72 -11.83
N PHE A 175 10.82 33.91 -10.78
CA PHE A 175 9.66 33.08 -10.36
C PHE A 175 9.38 31.77 -11.12
N LEU A 176 10.18 31.36 -12.11
CA LEU A 176 10.13 30.00 -12.67
C LEU A 176 11.54 29.37 -12.69
N PRO A 177 11.70 28.08 -12.33
CA PRO A 177 12.98 27.39 -12.46
C PRO A 177 13.24 27.05 -13.94
N TRP A 178 13.98 27.90 -14.64
CA TRP A 178 14.48 27.59 -15.99
C TRP A 178 15.75 26.74 -15.91
N ILE A 179 15.70 25.55 -16.53
CA ILE A 179 16.85 24.70 -16.80
C ILE A 179 17.67 25.33 -17.91
N SER A 180 18.92 25.62 -17.62
CA SER A 180 19.92 26.00 -18.62
C SER A 180 20.98 24.90 -18.69
N HIS A 181 21.16 24.40 -19.90
CA HIS A 181 22.22 23.49 -20.25
C HIS A 181 23.56 24.23 -20.13
N ASN A 182 24.32 24.02 -19.04
CA ASN A 182 25.70 24.46 -19.02
C ASN A 182 26.49 23.52 -19.94
N ARG A 183 26.65 23.99 -21.18
CA ARG A 183 27.26 23.30 -22.31
C ARG A 183 28.75 23.17 -22.02
N GLY A 184 29.14 22.02 -21.46
CA GLY A 184 30.54 21.62 -21.38
C GLY A 184 31.11 21.58 -22.79
N VAL A 185 32.14 22.40 -23.03
CA VAL A 185 32.89 22.49 -24.28
C VAL A 185 33.57 21.12 -24.52
N GLY A 186 32.96 20.25 -25.31
CA GLY A 186 33.54 18.93 -25.60
C GLY A 186 32.86 18.06 -26.67
N GLU A 187 31.54 18.15 -26.88
CA GLU A 187 30.82 17.10 -27.65
C GLU A 187 29.87 17.67 -28.73
N SER A 188 30.35 18.59 -29.55
CA SER A 188 29.57 19.18 -30.65
C SER A 188 29.50 18.32 -31.94
N GLY A 189 30.07 17.11 -31.93
CA GLY A 189 30.20 16.27 -33.12
C GLY A 189 29.12 15.20 -33.30
N GLU A 190 28.77 14.48 -32.23
CA GLU A 190 27.97 13.25 -32.35
C GLU A 190 26.47 13.46 -32.13
N GLU A 191 26.05 14.47 -31.33
CA GLU A 191 24.62 14.76 -31.11
C GLU A 191 23.92 15.38 -32.32
N LYS A 192 24.65 16.12 -33.16
CA LYS A 192 24.12 16.59 -34.45
C LYS A 192 23.73 15.41 -35.36
N GLY A 193 24.44 14.28 -35.24
CA GLY A 193 24.12 13.07 -36.00
C GLY A 193 22.78 12.48 -35.57
N THR A 194 22.49 12.43 -34.27
CA THR A 194 21.25 11.85 -33.76
C THR A 194 20.04 12.77 -34.03
N GLU A 195 20.20 14.09 -33.91
CA GLU A 195 19.12 15.05 -34.23
C GLU A 195 18.82 15.12 -35.74
N ASP A 196 19.83 15.00 -36.61
CA ASP A 196 19.62 14.93 -38.07
C ASP A 196 18.99 13.59 -38.51
N ILE A 197 19.18 12.50 -37.75
CA ILE A 197 18.53 11.20 -38.01
C ILE A 197 17.05 11.25 -37.61
N ASP A 198 16.73 11.86 -36.47
CA ASP A 198 15.33 12.06 -36.03
C ASP A 198 14.58 13.09 -36.90
N ALA A 199 15.26 14.13 -37.40
CA ALA A 199 14.67 15.12 -38.30
C ALA A 199 14.44 14.59 -39.73
N ARG A 200 15.12 13.51 -40.13
CA ARG A 200 14.92 12.82 -41.42
C ARG A 200 13.90 11.67 -41.35
N GLY A 201 13.43 11.33 -40.15
CA GLY A 201 12.59 10.15 -39.90
C GLY A 201 11.18 10.46 -39.43
N MET A 202 10.43 11.31 -40.18
CA MET A 202 8.97 11.13 -40.23
C MET A 202 8.64 9.77 -40.86
#